data_AF-A0A218MAN1-F1
#
_entry.id   AF-A0A218MAN1-F1
#
_cell.length_a   1.000
_cell.length_b   1.000
_cell.length_c   1.000
_cell.angle_alpha   90.00
_cell.angle_beta   90.00
_cell.angle_gamma   90.00
#
_symmetry.space_group_name_H-M   'P 1'
#
loop_
_entity.id
_entity.type
_entity.pdbx_description
1 polymer ?
#
loop_
_entity_poly.entity_id
_entity_poly.type
_entity_poly.pdbx_seq_one_letter_code
_entity_poly.pdbx_strand_id
1 'polypeptide(L)' 'MADFVISDVKKVREVFDWVRVNEHLARGWVLLSISTGQDDVKSPAVRYILGWTKGEPAD' A
#
# COMPACT_ATOMS: atom_id res chain seq x y z
N MET A 1 7.74 16.12 -11.19
CA MET A 1 7.55 14.79 -10.56
C MET A 1 7.51 15.05 -9.07
N ALA A 2 6.46 14.64 -8.36
CA ALA A 2 6.44 14.80 -6.91
C ALA A 2 7.54 13.92 -6.32
N ASP A 3 8.49 14.55 -5.62
CA ASP A 3 9.56 13.85 -4.91
C ASP A 3 8.91 13.15 -3.72
N PHE A 4 8.60 11.86 -3.88
CA PHE A 4 8.01 11.05 -2.83
C PHE A 4 9.14 10.53 -1.95
N VAL A 5 9.33 11.14 -0.79
CA VAL A 5 10.29 10.68 0.20
C VAL A 5 9.59 9.68 1.12
N ILE A 6 10.18 8.49 1.32
CA ILE A 6 9.58 7.44 2.17
C ILE A 6 9.31 7.94 3.61
N SER A 7 10.05 8.96 4.04
CA SER A 7 9.90 9.64 5.34
C SER A 7 8.54 10.29 5.56
N ASP A 8 7.80 10.63 4.49
CA ASP A 8 6.44 11.16 4.56
C ASP A 8 5.39 10.07 4.84
N VAL A 9 5.76 8.79 4.73
CA VAL A 9 4.85 7.67 5.02
C VAL A 9 4.65 7.54 6.52
N LYS A 10 3.48 7.98 7.01
CA LYS A 10 3.10 7.87 8.42
C LYS A 10 2.62 6.47 8.80
N LYS A 11 1.97 5.77 7.87
CA LYS A 11 1.44 4.42 8.10
C LYS A 11 1.73 3.54 6.89
N VAL A 12 2.21 2.33 7.14
CA VAL A 12 2.41 1.29 6.13
C VAL A 12 1.41 0.18 6.38
N ARG A 13 0.80 -0.36 5.32
CA ARG A 13 -0.11 -1.50 5.41
C ARG A 13 0.15 -2.49 4.28
N GLU A 14 0.21 -3.76 4.65
CA GLU A 14 0.30 -4.87 3.70
C GLU A 14 -1.11 -5.37 3.39
N VAL A 15 -1.42 -5.50 2.10
CA VAL A 15 -2.72 -5.95 1.58
C VAL A 15 -2.46 -7.01 0.53
N PHE A 16 -3.20 -8.11 0.58
CA PHE A 16 -3.05 -9.23 -0.36
C PHE A 16 -4.20 -9.32 -1.37
N ASP A 17 -5.20 -8.43 -1.22
CA ASP A 17 -6.42 -8.42 -2.02
C ASP A 17 -6.49 -7.11 -2.83
N TRP A 18 -6.58 -7.25 -4.15
CA TRP A 18 -6.57 -6.12 -5.08
C TRP A 18 -7.80 -5.21 -4.93
N VAL A 19 -8.95 -5.74 -4.48
CA VAL A 19 -10.16 -4.93 -4.26
C VAL A 19 -9.93 -3.98 -3.10
N ARG A 20 -9.37 -4.50 -1.99
CA ARG A 20 -9.02 -3.66 -0.84
C ARG A 20 -7.94 -2.65 -1.18
N VAL A 21 -6.98 -2.99 -2.03
CA VAL A 21 -5.96 -2.03 -2.50
C VAL A 21 -6.63 -0.84 -3.18
N ASN A 22 -7.56 -1.08 -4.10
CA ASN A 22 -8.27 -0.02 -4.79
C ASN A 22 -9.09 0.87 -3.83
N GLU A 23 -9.73 0.29 -2.81
CA GLU A 23 -10.41 1.08 -1.78
C GLU A 23 -9.46 2.01 -1.02
N HIS A 24 -8.26 1.55 -0.70
CA HIS A 24 -7.25 2.34 0.00
C HIS A 24 -6.68 3.43 -0.93
N LEU A 25 -6.40 3.10 -2.19
CA LEU A 25 -5.98 4.09 -3.19
C LEU A 25 -7.03 5.20 -3.36
N ALA A 26 -8.31 4.84 -3.43
CA ALA A 26 -9.41 5.82 -3.51
C ALA A 26 -9.52 6.71 -2.27
N ARG A 27 -9.14 6.21 -1.09
CA ARG A 27 -9.06 7.00 0.15
C ARG A 27 -7.83 7.91 0.20
N GLY A 28 -6.88 7.76 -0.73
CA GLY A 28 -5.65 8.57 -0.80
C GLY A 28 -4.40 7.87 -0.27
N TRP A 29 -4.44 6.55 -0.09
CA TRP A 29 -3.22 5.77 0.12
C TRP A 29 -2.39 5.75 -1.17
N VAL A 30 -1.08 5.59 -1.02
CA VAL A 30 -0.12 5.50 -2.12
C VAL A 30 0.43 4.08 -2.17
N LEU A 31 0.55 3.52 -3.36
CA LEU A 31 1.21 2.23 -3.55
C LEU A 31 2.73 2.39 -3.49
N LEU A 32 3.36 1.69 -2.55
CA LEU A 32 4.81 1.73 -2.33
C LEU A 32 5.53 0.62 -3.08
N SER A 33 4.99 -0.60 -3.01
CA SER A 33 5.62 -1.77 -3.63
C SER A 33 4.59 -2.85 -3.91
N ILE A 34 4.87 -3.65 -4.94
CA ILE A 34 4.14 -4.88 -5.24
C ILE A 34 5.16 -6.01 -5.26
N SER A 35 4.92 -7.02 -4.45
CA SER A 35 5.70 -8.26 -4.47
C SER A 35 4.79 -9.38 -4.93
N THR A 36 5.25 -10.12 -5.94
CA THR A 36 4.57 -11.35 -6.40
C THR A 36 5.38 -12.54 -5.92
N GLY A 37 4.70 -13.52 -5.35
CA GLY A 37 5.33 -14.70 -4.78
C GLY A 37 4.39 -15.90 -4.78
N GLN A 38 4.84 -16.95 -4.11
CA GLN A 38 4.02 -18.12 -3.82
C GLN A 38 3.89 -18.24 -2.31
N ASP A 39 2.67 -18.40 -1.82
CA ASP A 39 2.42 -18.78 -0.42
C ASP A 39 2.89 -20.23 -0.16
N ASP A 40 2.96 -20.66 1.10
CA ASP A 40 3.40 -22.01 1.50
C ASP A 40 2.67 -23.16 0.75
N VAL A 41 1.46 -22.90 0.26
CA VAL A 41 0.65 -23.82 -0.54
C VAL A 41 0.88 -23.73 -2.07
N LYS A 42 1.92 -23.01 -2.51
CA LYS A 42 2.26 -22.72 -3.92
C LYS A 42 1.20 -21.92 -4.71
N SER A 43 0.24 -21.32 -4.01
CA SER A 43 -0.72 -20.42 -4.64
C SER A 43 -0.04 -19.09 -5.00
N PRO A 44 -0.29 -18.54 -6.20
CA PRO A 44 0.22 -17.23 -6.57
C PRO A 44 -0.36 -16.19 -5.61
N ALA A 45 0.52 -15.54 -4.86
CA ALA A 45 0.18 -14.53 -3.88
C ALA A 45 0.77 -13.19 -4.30
N VAL A 46 -0.08 -12.17 -4.34
CA VAL A 46 0.35 -10.80 -4.64
C VAL A 46 0.23 -10.00 -3.37
N ARG A 47 1.37 -9.48 -2.88
CA ARG A 47 1.45 -8.60 -1.74
C ARG A 47 1.60 -7.17 -2.22
N TYR A 48 0.67 -6.33 -1.81
CA TYR A 48 0.66 -4.90 -2.07
C TYR A 48 1.02 -4.17 -0.78
N ILE A 49 2.05 -3.33 -0.84
CA ILE A 49 2.47 -2.47 0.27
C ILE A 49 1.95 -1.07 -0.01
N LEU A 50 1.08 -0.59 0.87
CA LEU A 50 0.46 0.73 0.78
C LEU A 50 1.01 1.64 1.87
N GLY A 51 1.27 2.89 1.51
CA GLY A 51 1.72 3.95 2.39
C GLY A 51 0.67 5.06 2.49
N TRP A 52 0.40 5.51 3.69
CA TRP A 52 -0.41 6.70 3.94
C TRP A 52 0.51 7.89 4.21
N THR A 53 0.47 8.90 3.34
CA THR A 53 1.33 10.09 3.42
C THR A 53 0.62 11.35 3.84
N LYS A 54 -0.71 11.38 3.83
CA LYS A 54 -1.40 12.53 4.41
C LYS A 54 -1.13 12.53 5.90
N GLY A 55 -0.57 13.64 6.40
CA GLY A 55 -0.74 13.99 7.79
C GLY A 55 -2.22 13.86 8.12
N GLU A 56 -2.52 13.23 9.26
CA GLU A 56 -3.88 13.23 9.82
C GLU A 56 -4.50 14.61 9.55
N PRO A 57 -5.66 14.70 8.86
CA PRO A 57 -6.36 15.96 8.80
C PRO A 57 -6.55 16.37 10.26
N ALA A 58 -5.94 17.48 10.63
CA ALA A 58 -6.18 18.10 11.92
C ALA A 58 -7.67 18.43 11.95
N ASP A 59 -8.41 17.64 12.71
CA ASP A 59 -9.76 18.00 13.18
C ASP A 59 -9.62 19.04 14.29
#